data_AF-A0A849IP20-F1
#
_entry.id   AF-A0A849IP20-F1
#
_cell.length_a   1.000
_cell.length_b   1.000
_cell.length_c   1.000
_cell.angle_alpha   90.00
_cell.angle_beta   90.00
_cell.angle_gamma   90.00
#
_symmetry.space_group_name_H-M   'P 1'
#
loop_
_entity.id
_entity.type
_entity.pdbx_description
1 polymer ?
#
loop_
_entity_poly.entity_id
_entity_poly.type
_entity_poly.pdbx_seq_one_letter_code
_entity_poly.pdbx_strand_id
1 'polypeptide(L)'
;MDKNSPIPPRDDNYSDTESAWAVDVRDAATRGMTQKASRKWWLAITLLSLMVLAGVYAWYYQLKHGMASAGYNDQAFWAVYIADVIAFIGVSYGGAVISAILRLTGQSWRAPLTRIAEGMALATVIVGAMFIFPHLGRPERFMNIVYYANWSSPLVWDFLAILTYTVATIIFFYIPLIPDLAIVNRHLGSANSPMRRKVYSALSLNWMGTKRQRRLLHSSLTLISLVIIPLAVSVHSVLSWAFALTSRPGWAETVFPPYFVIAALYSGTALVIVTAAAFRSGYKLQRFITQRHFVRIGYLMAALGLVYLYLTFADMATEGYTGITTGWITQTVTGRYAIPFWIYVLFGELIPIVVVAFKKFRNIKGLTFAAGGVVVALWIKRLVIVLPPATQPLIGSFWGSYHFTWVSITITLAGVAAVPLILMVMFRLIPILSIEEMEEAGPIGSIEQISDKTEKYQDKLLAGGRNLEQVKTKTPSSGLQMSGVDPIGLASAPTISVNPTVNPGGFSINPGEIR
;
A
#
# COMPACT_ATOMS: atom_id res chain seq x y z
N MET A 1 -26.94 -9.77 35.73
CA MET A 1 -27.11 -8.87 34.56
C MET A 1 -27.57 -9.71 33.39
N ASP A 2 -28.81 -9.52 33.00
CA ASP A 2 -29.54 -10.35 32.03
C ASP A 2 -28.97 -10.17 30.61
N LYS A 3 -28.50 -11.27 30.01
CA LYS A 3 -27.88 -11.31 28.66
C LYS A 3 -28.90 -11.21 27.52
N ASN A 4 -30.20 -11.08 27.81
CA ASN A 4 -31.29 -11.01 26.84
C ASN A 4 -32.06 -9.68 26.81
N SER A 5 -31.52 -8.60 27.39
CA SER A 5 -32.18 -7.29 27.32
C SER A 5 -32.14 -6.71 25.90
N PRO A 6 -33.26 -6.17 25.37
CA PRO A 6 -33.26 -5.38 24.15
C PRO A 6 -32.30 -4.19 24.31
N ILE A 7 -31.46 -3.97 23.30
CA ILE A 7 -30.59 -2.79 23.24
C ILE A 7 -31.50 -1.55 23.37
N PRO A 8 -31.27 -0.64 24.35
CA PRO A 8 -32.13 0.52 24.54
C PRO A 8 -32.10 1.46 23.32
N PRO A 9 -33.17 2.25 23.10
CA PRO A 9 -33.21 3.23 22.03
C PRO A 9 -32.10 4.27 22.18
N ARG A 10 -31.74 4.88 21.05
CA ARG A 10 -30.70 5.90 20.93
C ARG A 10 -31.03 7.10 21.85
N ASP A 11 -30.00 7.83 22.31
CA ASP A 11 -30.19 9.15 22.91
C ASP A 11 -30.40 10.15 21.77
N ASP A 12 -31.64 10.61 21.65
CA ASP A 12 -32.18 11.30 20.49
C ASP A 12 -31.85 12.79 20.54
N ASN A 13 -30.80 13.15 19.80
CA ASN A 13 -30.55 14.53 19.37
C ASN A 13 -30.12 14.59 17.90
N TYR A 14 -30.46 13.55 17.14
CA TYR A 14 -30.33 13.49 15.69
C TYR A 14 -31.73 13.26 15.15
N SER A 15 -32.37 14.34 14.69
CA SER A 15 -33.75 14.37 14.19
C SER A 15 -34.08 13.17 13.29
N ASP A 16 -35.24 12.58 13.53
CA ASP A 16 -35.92 11.50 12.80
C ASP A 16 -36.20 11.79 11.32
N THR A 17 -35.13 11.95 10.55
CA THR A 17 -35.11 11.65 9.12
C THR A 17 -33.84 10.85 8.87
N GLU A 18 -33.95 9.53 8.74
CA GLU A 18 -32.86 8.78 8.09
C GLU A 18 -32.66 9.43 6.72
N SER A 19 -31.56 10.16 6.56
CA SER A 19 -31.28 10.79 5.27
C SER A 19 -31.32 9.70 4.19
N ALA A 20 -31.97 9.97 3.06
CA ALA A 20 -32.06 9.00 1.95
C ALA A 20 -30.67 8.44 1.55
N TRP A 21 -29.63 9.23 1.77
CA TRP A 21 -28.23 8.83 1.66
C TRP A 21 -27.81 7.68 2.57
N ALA A 22 -28.13 7.74 3.88
CA ALA A 22 -27.74 6.70 4.83
C ALA A 22 -28.39 5.36 4.47
N VAL A 23 -29.66 5.39 4.05
CA VAL A 23 -30.37 4.19 3.55
C VAL A 23 -29.68 3.65 2.30
N ASP A 24 -29.43 4.50 1.30
CA ASP A 24 -28.75 4.13 0.06
C ASP A 24 -27.36 3.49 0.30
N VAL A 25 -26.59 4.04 1.25
CA VAL A 25 -25.27 3.53 1.64
C VAL A 25 -25.40 2.15 2.28
N ARG A 26 -26.29 1.98 3.26
CA ARG A 26 -26.50 0.70 3.96
C ARG A 26 -26.98 -0.40 3.00
N ASP A 27 -27.90 -0.09 2.11
CA ASP A 27 -28.40 -1.03 1.10
C ASP A 27 -27.29 -1.43 0.12
N ALA A 28 -26.48 -0.47 -0.33
CA ALA A 28 -25.35 -0.76 -1.21
C ALA A 28 -24.26 -1.59 -0.51
N ALA A 29 -23.97 -1.28 0.76
CA ALA A 29 -22.96 -1.97 1.56
C ALA A 29 -23.34 -3.43 1.87
N THR A 30 -24.64 -3.69 2.10
CA THR A 30 -25.17 -5.02 2.45
C THR A 30 -25.64 -5.84 1.26
N ARG A 31 -25.75 -5.25 0.05
CA ARG A 31 -26.14 -5.93 -1.19
C ARG A 31 -25.38 -7.24 -1.42
N GLY A 32 -24.08 -7.19 -1.15
CA GLY A 32 -23.16 -8.31 -1.25
C GLY A 32 -23.47 -9.47 -0.31
N MET A 33 -24.26 -9.25 0.74
CA MET A 33 -24.56 -10.18 1.83
C MET A 33 -25.99 -10.72 1.76
N THR A 34 -26.94 -9.91 1.29
CA THR A 34 -28.37 -10.22 1.26
C THR A 34 -28.81 -10.89 -0.04
N GLN A 35 -28.26 -10.49 -1.18
CA GLN A 35 -28.67 -11.03 -2.47
C GLN A 35 -28.15 -12.47 -2.67
N LYS A 36 -28.88 -13.28 -3.45
CA LYS A 36 -28.39 -14.59 -3.88
C LYS A 36 -27.15 -14.41 -4.76
N ALA A 37 -26.11 -15.21 -4.52
CA ALA A 37 -24.90 -15.16 -5.33
C ALA A 37 -25.21 -15.51 -6.79
N SER A 38 -24.69 -14.70 -7.71
CA SER A 38 -24.90 -14.91 -9.14
C SER A 38 -24.14 -16.14 -9.65
N ARG A 39 -24.55 -16.71 -10.79
CA ARG A 39 -23.81 -17.80 -11.45
C ARG A 39 -22.36 -17.41 -11.76
N LYS A 40 -22.12 -16.14 -12.14
CA LYS A 40 -20.78 -15.60 -12.39
C LYS A 40 -19.92 -15.59 -11.13
N TRP A 41 -20.50 -15.27 -9.99
CA TRP A 41 -19.80 -15.29 -8.70
C TRP A 41 -19.40 -16.73 -8.31
N TRP A 42 -20.32 -17.69 -8.45
CA TRP A 42 -20.01 -19.10 -8.18
C TRP A 42 -18.92 -19.65 -9.12
N LEU A 43 -19.03 -19.36 -10.41
CA LEU A 43 -18.00 -19.73 -11.39
C LEU A 43 -16.63 -19.15 -11.00
N ALA A 44 -16.58 -17.87 -10.66
CA ALA A 44 -15.34 -17.21 -10.24
C ALA A 44 -14.76 -17.83 -8.96
N ILE A 45 -15.58 -18.05 -7.91
CA ILE A 45 -15.14 -18.73 -6.68
C ILE A 45 -14.62 -20.14 -6.98
N THR A 46 -15.32 -20.92 -7.79
CA THR A 46 -14.89 -22.28 -8.13
C THR A 46 -13.55 -22.27 -8.86
N LEU A 47 -13.39 -21.43 -9.90
CA LEU A 47 -12.14 -21.34 -10.65
C LEU A 47 -10.97 -20.85 -9.79
N LEU A 48 -11.18 -19.83 -8.96
CA LEU A 48 -10.16 -19.32 -8.06
C LEU A 48 -9.77 -20.36 -7.00
N SER A 49 -10.75 -21.04 -6.40
CA SER A 49 -10.50 -22.12 -5.44
C SER A 49 -9.75 -23.29 -6.08
N LEU A 50 -10.10 -23.68 -7.31
CA LEU A 50 -9.36 -24.73 -8.04
C LEU A 50 -7.91 -24.32 -8.31
N MET A 51 -7.66 -23.05 -8.65
CA MET A 51 -6.29 -22.54 -8.85
C MET A 51 -5.48 -22.56 -7.53
N VAL A 52 -6.10 -22.16 -6.41
CA VAL A 52 -5.46 -22.23 -5.09
C VAL A 52 -5.15 -23.68 -4.71
N LEU A 53 -6.08 -24.61 -4.92
CA LEU A 53 -5.87 -26.04 -4.66
C LEU A 53 -4.76 -26.63 -5.55
N ALA A 54 -4.67 -26.20 -6.82
CA ALA A 54 -3.58 -26.59 -7.71
C ALA A 54 -2.22 -26.10 -7.18
N GLY A 55 -2.15 -24.87 -6.64
CA GLY A 55 -0.94 -24.36 -5.98
C GLY A 55 -0.55 -25.14 -4.73
N VAL A 56 -1.52 -25.49 -3.88
CA VAL A 56 -1.28 -26.35 -2.71
C VAL A 56 -0.75 -27.72 -3.13
N TYR A 57 -1.31 -28.31 -4.20
CA TYR A 57 -0.82 -29.57 -4.75
C TYR A 57 0.60 -29.44 -5.32
N ALA A 58 0.89 -28.36 -6.06
CA ALA A 58 2.23 -28.07 -6.58
C ALA A 58 3.25 -27.91 -5.44
N TRP A 59 2.89 -27.24 -4.35
CA TRP A 59 3.74 -27.14 -3.18
C TRP A 59 3.97 -28.50 -2.50
N TYR A 60 2.93 -29.32 -2.36
CA TYR A 60 3.08 -30.70 -1.87
C TYR A 60 4.01 -31.54 -2.77
N TYR A 61 3.89 -31.41 -4.10
CA TYR A 61 4.79 -32.06 -5.05
C TYR A 61 6.23 -31.61 -4.83
N GLN A 62 6.46 -30.30 -4.65
CA GLN A 62 7.78 -29.74 -4.37
C GLN A 62 8.38 -30.26 -3.06
N LEU A 63 7.59 -30.40 -2.00
CA LEU A 63 8.06 -30.95 -0.73
C LEU A 63 8.58 -32.38 -0.87
N LYS A 64 8.03 -33.16 -1.82
CA LYS A 64 8.48 -34.53 -2.10
C LYS A 64 9.70 -34.60 -3.03
N HIS A 65 9.79 -33.72 -4.01
CA HIS A 65 10.80 -33.78 -5.07
C HIS A 65 11.93 -32.73 -4.91
N GLY A 66 11.87 -31.93 -3.85
CA GLY A 66 12.85 -30.89 -3.53
C GLY A 66 12.66 -29.59 -4.34
N MET A 67 13.42 -28.56 -3.95
CA MET A 67 13.36 -27.21 -4.52
C MET A 67 13.69 -27.16 -6.02
N ALA A 68 14.49 -28.11 -6.52
CA ALA A 68 14.84 -28.20 -7.93
C ALA A 68 13.61 -28.38 -8.84
N SER A 69 12.54 -29.01 -8.34
CA SER A 69 11.28 -29.13 -9.08
C SER A 69 10.61 -27.77 -9.38
N ALA A 70 10.93 -26.74 -8.60
CA ALA A 70 10.50 -25.34 -8.80
C ALA A 70 11.51 -24.50 -9.61
N GLY A 71 12.56 -25.14 -10.18
CA GLY A 71 13.57 -24.49 -11.02
C GLY A 71 14.74 -23.87 -10.25
N TYR A 72 14.77 -24.03 -8.92
CA TYR A 72 15.84 -23.53 -8.06
C TYR A 72 17.11 -24.36 -8.18
N ASN A 73 18.25 -23.71 -7.99
CA ASN A 73 19.58 -24.33 -7.94
C ASN A 73 20.52 -23.47 -7.08
N ASP A 74 21.77 -23.91 -6.92
CA ASP A 74 22.74 -23.26 -6.02
C ASP A 74 23.10 -21.83 -6.46
N GLN A 75 22.96 -21.50 -7.75
CA GLN A 75 23.21 -20.16 -8.27
C GLN A 75 21.93 -19.30 -8.27
N ALA A 76 20.75 -19.90 -8.49
CA ALA A 76 19.45 -19.25 -8.40
C ALA A 76 18.71 -19.66 -7.12
N PHE A 77 19.35 -19.47 -5.97
CA PHE A 77 18.80 -19.86 -4.67
C PHE A 77 17.61 -18.99 -4.25
N TRP A 78 17.58 -17.73 -4.70
CA TRP A 78 16.42 -16.84 -4.66
C TRP A 78 15.95 -16.54 -6.09
N ALA A 79 14.64 -16.69 -6.31
CA ALA A 79 14.00 -16.53 -7.61
C ALA A 79 12.54 -16.09 -7.42
N VAL A 80 11.59 -16.72 -8.11
CA VAL A 80 10.19 -16.27 -8.16
C VAL A 80 9.51 -16.20 -6.80
N TYR A 81 9.71 -17.13 -5.86
CA TYR A 81 9.02 -17.07 -4.56
C TYR A 81 9.43 -15.86 -3.74
N ILE A 82 10.69 -15.45 -3.81
CA ILE A 82 11.12 -14.23 -3.13
C ILE A 82 10.60 -12.99 -3.86
N ALA A 83 10.58 -13.01 -5.20
CA ALA A 83 9.93 -11.96 -5.97
C ALA A 83 8.43 -11.83 -5.63
N ASP A 84 7.74 -12.96 -5.41
CA ASP A 84 6.35 -13.02 -4.98
C ASP A 84 6.19 -12.46 -3.55
N VAL A 85 7.04 -12.84 -2.59
CA VAL A 85 7.02 -12.25 -1.24
C VAL A 85 7.14 -10.73 -1.33
N ILE A 86 8.14 -10.21 -2.06
CA ILE A 86 8.34 -8.75 -2.19
C ILE A 86 7.14 -8.09 -2.89
N ALA A 87 6.58 -8.73 -3.91
CA ALA A 87 5.45 -8.18 -4.66
C ALA A 87 4.18 -8.13 -3.80
N PHE A 88 3.80 -9.23 -3.15
CA PHE A 88 2.56 -9.32 -2.37
C PHE A 88 2.62 -8.54 -1.06
N ILE A 89 3.75 -8.60 -0.36
CA ILE A 89 4.00 -7.71 0.78
C ILE A 89 3.99 -6.27 0.28
N GLY A 90 4.69 -5.95 -0.82
CA GLY A 90 4.71 -4.62 -1.46
C GLY A 90 3.34 -4.01 -1.75
N VAL A 91 2.47 -4.72 -2.46
CA VAL A 91 1.15 -4.20 -2.84
C VAL A 91 0.22 -4.03 -1.64
N SER A 92 0.45 -4.74 -0.53
CA SER A 92 -0.37 -4.61 0.68
C SER A 92 -0.30 -3.20 1.30
N TYR A 93 0.85 -2.55 1.22
CA TYR A 93 1.08 -1.25 1.84
C TYR A 93 0.31 -0.13 1.17
N GLY A 94 0.21 -0.11 -0.16
CA GLY A 94 -0.52 0.97 -0.82
C GLY A 94 -1.97 1.03 -0.35
N GLY A 95 -2.63 -0.09 -0.05
CA GLY A 95 -3.98 -0.06 0.52
C GLY A 95 -4.04 0.59 1.91
N ALA A 96 -3.25 0.07 2.85
CA ALA A 96 -3.29 0.50 4.24
C ALA A 96 -2.69 1.90 4.47
N VAL A 97 -1.51 2.17 3.89
CA VAL A 97 -0.77 3.43 4.06
C VAL A 97 -1.49 4.58 3.37
N ILE A 98 -2.03 4.39 2.16
CA ILE A 98 -2.79 5.45 1.49
C ILE A 98 -4.09 5.72 2.24
N SER A 99 -4.79 4.68 2.74
CA SER A 99 -5.96 4.87 3.60
C SER A 99 -5.62 5.69 4.84
N ALA A 100 -4.50 5.37 5.51
CA ALA A 100 -4.01 6.08 6.69
C ALA A 100 -3.62 7.55 6.38
N ILE A 101 -2.86 7.80 5.32
CA ILE A 101 -2.46 9.16 4.92
C ILE A 101 -3.69 10.00 4.55
N LEU A 102 -4.61 9.47 3.75
CA LEU A 102 -5.84 10.17 3.37
C LEU A 102 -6.73 10.46 4.59
N ARG A 103 -6.72 9.56 5.58
CA ARG A 103 -7.42 9.78 6.86
C ARG A 103 -6.79 10.91 7.66
N LEU A 104 -5.47 10.90 7.84
CA LEU A 104 -4.76 11.92 8.60
C LEU A 104 -4.81 13.31 7.92
N THR A 105 -4.88 13.34 6.59
CA THR A 105 -5.02 14.58 5.81
C THR A 105 -6.46 15.06 5.66
N GLY A 106 -7.42 14.43 6.36
CA GLY A 106 -8.83 14.86 6.38
C GLY A 106 -9.57 14.70 5.05
N GLN A 107 -9.09 13.84 4.16
CA GLN A 107 -9.64 13.68 2.82
C GLN A 107 -10.93 12.84 2.84
N SER A 108 -12.09 13.51 2.91
CA SER A 108 -13.40 12.85 3.02
C SER A 108 -13.78 11.97 1.82
N TRP A 109 -13.25 12.27 0.63
CA TRP A 109 -13.49 11.47 -0.59
C TRP A 109 -12.92 10.05 -0.53
N ARG A 110 -12.10 9.71 0.47
CA ARG A 110 -11.57 8.36 0.65
C ARG A 110 -12.64 7.34 1.08
N ALA A 111 -13.73 7.79 1.72
CA ALA A 111 -14.68 6.92 2.41
C ALA A 111 -15.21 5.76 1.55
N PRO A 112 -15.60 5.94 0.27
CA PRO A 112 -16.07 4.84 -0.57
C PRO A 112 -15.00 3.78 -0.90
N LEU A 113 -13.73 4.08 -0.69
CA LEU A 113 -12.59 3.25 -1.06
C LEU A 113 -11.90 2.61 0.14
N THR A 114 -12.02 3.22 1.33
CA THR A 114 -11.31 2.81 2.54
C THR A 114 -11.46 1.32 2.83
N ARG A 115 -12.70 0.80 2.85
CA ARG A 115 -12.96 -0.62 3.12
C ARG A 115 -12.35 -1.56 2.07
N ILE A 116 -12.37 -1.16 0.80
CA ILE A 116 -11.79 -1.93 -0.31
C ILE A 116 -10.26 -1.94 -0.22
N ALA A 117 -9.65 -0.77 0.03
CA ALA A 117 -8.21 -0.61 0.14
C ALA A 117 -7.62 -1.34 1.36
N GLU A 118 -8.26 -1.22 2.52
CA GLU A 118 -7.83 -1.91 3.75
C GLU A 118 -8.04 -3.42 3.65
N GLY A 119 -9.14 -3.86 3.03
CA GLY A 119 -9.39 -5.27 2.77
C GLY A 119 -8.39 -5.88 1.79
N MET A 120 -8.05 -5.15 0.72
CA MET A 120 -7.01 -5.53 -0.23
C MET A 120 -5.65 -5.65 0.45
N ALA A 121 -5.28 -4.69 1.31
CA ALA A 121 -4.06 -4.75 2.11
C ALA A 121 -4.00 -6.01 2.97
N LEU A 122 -5.08 -6.30 3.70
CA LEU A 122 -5.16 -7.48 4.54
C LEU A 122 -5.06 -8.80 3.74
N ALA A 123 -5.75 -8.90 2.61
CA ALA A 123 -5.69 -10.10 1.78
C ALA A 123 -4.28 -10.33 1.20
N THR A 124 -3.65 -9.27 0.71
CA THR A 124 -2.33 -9.35 0.08
C THR A 124 -1.21 -9.59 1.08
N VAL A 125 -1.25 -9.00 2.28
CA VAL A 125 -0.22 -9.27 3.31
C VAL A 125 -0.27 -10.72 3.79
N ILE A 126 -1.47 -11.30 3.96
CA ILE A 126 -1.63 -12.71 4.33
C ILE A 126 -1.05 -13.61 3.24
N VAL A 127 -1.39 -13.37 1.97
CA VAL A 127 -0.86 -14.16 0.85
C VAL A 127 0.65 -13.98 0.71
N GLY A 128 1.17 -12.77 0.86
CA GLY A 128 2.60 -12.47 0.85
C GLY A 128 3.38 -13.23 1.92
N ALA A 129 2.86 -13.25 3.16
CA ALA A 129 3.45 -14.02 4.25
C ALA A 129 3.42 -15.54 3.97
N MET A 130 2.38 -16.04 3.28
CA MET A 130 2.27 -17.45 2.93
C MET A 130 3.31 -17.91 1.89
N PHE A 131 3.78 -17.02 0.99
CA PHE A 131 4.82 -17.35 0.01
C PHE A 131 6.18 -17.71 0.63
N ILE A 132 6.40 -17.38 1.91
CA ILE A 132 7.60 -17.81 2.63
C ILE A 132 7.67 -19.33 2.74
N PHE A 133 6.54 -20.01 2.93
CA PHE A 133 6.53 -21.46 3.18
C PHE A 133 6.96 -22.30 1.97
N PRO A 134 6.48 -22.06 0.74
CA PRO A 134 7.01 -22.70 -0.46
C PRO A 134 8.50 -22.45 -0.71
N HIS A 135 9.04 -21.35 -0.19
CA HIS A 135 10.46 -21.06 -0.33
C HIS A 135 11.33 -21.84 0.67
N LEU A 136 10.80 -22.28 1.81
CA LEU A 136 11.55 -23.06 2.78
C LEU A 136 11.76 -24.49 2.28
N GLY A 137 13.02 -24.94 2.23
CA GLY A 137 13.33 -26.34 1.90
C GLY A 137 12.89 -27.33 2.98
N ARG A 138 12.70 -26.88 4.23
CA ARG A 138 12.25 -27.67 5.38
C ARG A 138 11.26 -26.89 6.23
N PRO A 139 10.01 -26.67 5.75
CA PRO A 139 9.04 -25.84 6.44
C PRO A 139 8.63 -26.40 7.81
N GLU A 140 8.80 -27.70 8.06
CA GLU A 140 8.54 -28.32 9.36
C GLU A 140 9.42 -27.76 10.48
N ARG A 141 10.57 -27.15 10.14
CA ARG A 141 11.50 -26.52 11.08
C ARG A 141 11.26 -25.02 11.27
N PHE A 142 10.19 -24.47 10.70
CA PHE A 142 9.92 -23.03 10.71
C PHE A 142 10.03 -22.41 12.11
N MET A 143 9.49 -23.07 13.13
CA MET A 143 9.49 -22.55 14.51
C MET A 143 10.89 -22.35 15.11
N ASN A 144 11.95 -22.92 14.51
CA ASN A 144 13.32 -22.68 14.93
C ASN A 144 13.73 -21.20 14.77
N ILE A 145 13.11 -20.45 13.85
CA ILE A 145 13.36 -19.00 13.73
C ILE A 145 12.95 -18.25 15.00
N VAL A 146 11.97 -18.78 15.75
CA VAL A 146 11.49 -18.20 17.01
C VAL A 146 12.31 -18.73 18.19
N TYR A 147 12.54 -20.05 18.27
CA TYR A 147 13.22 -20.66 19.42
C TYR A 147 14.73 -20.40 19.44
N TYR A 148 15.37 -20.31 18.28
CA TYR A 148 16.81 -20.20 18.12
C TYR A 148 17.17 -18.99 17.23
N ALA A 149 16.52 -17.85 17.51
CA ALA A 149 16.68 -16.63 16.73
C ALA A 149 18.15 -16.16 16.69
N ASN A 150 18.71 -16.04 15.48
CA ASN A 150 19.97 -15.33 15.26
C ASN A 150 19.69 -13.85 14.96
N TRP A 151 19.85 -13.00 15.97
CA TRP A 151 19.57 -11.56 15.88
C TRP A 151 20.44 -10.79 14.89
N SER A 152 21.55 -11.36 14.43
CA SER A 152 22.38 -10.75 13.38
C SER A 152 21.84 -11.00 11.97
N SER A 153 20.87 -11.90 11.82
CA SER A 153 20.29 -12.24 10.52
C SER A 153 19.15 -11.29 10.15
N PRO A 154 19.21 -10.62 8.98
CA PRO A 154 18.11 -9.77 8.51
C PRO A 154 16.81 -10.55 8.28
N LEU A 155 16.87 -11.87 8.07
CA LEU A 155 15.69 -12.72 7.90
C LEU A 155 14.85 -12.86 9.18
N VAL A 156 15.50 -12.81 10.37
CA VAL A 156 14.76 -12.81 11.65
C VAL A 156 14.00 -11.49 11.81
N TRP A 157 14.63 -10.38 11.39
CA TRP A 157 14.00 -9.06 11.46
C TRP A 157 12.87 -8.95 10.45
N ASP A 158 13.02 -9.50 9.25
CA ASP A 158 11.97 -9.57 8.24
C ASP A 158 10.76 -10.37 8.74
N PHE A 159 10.99 -11.52 9.38
CA PHE A 159 9.92 -12.29 10.04
C PHE A 159 9.16 -11.45 11.08
N LEU A 160 9.87 -10.77 11.98
CA LEU A 160 9.25 -9.93 13.00
C LEU A 160 8.50 -8.72 12.40
N ALA A 161 9.06 -8.11 11.36
CA ALA A 161 8.46 -6.99 10.65
C ALA A 161 7.16 -7.42 9.96
N ILE A 162 7.18 -8.50 9.19
CA ILE A 162 5.98 -9.04 8.52
C ILE A 162 4.92 -9.45 9.55
N LEU A 163 5.31 -10.09 10.66
CA LEU A 163 4.39 -10.48 11.72
C LEU A 163 3.71 -9.27 12.36
N THR A 164 4.50 -8.29 12.80
CA THR A 164 3.98 -7.07 13.45
C THR A 164 3.12 -6.25 12.49
N TYR A 165 3.51 -6.14 11.23
CA TYR A 165 2.72 -5.46 10.20
C TYR A 165 1.42 -6.19 9.87
N THR A 166 1.43 -7.52 9.82
CA THR A 166 0.21 -8.31 9.61
C THR A 166 -0.78 -8.08 10.75
N VAL A 167 -0.32 -8.13 12.00
CA VAL A 167 -1.16 -7.85 13.18
C VAL A 167 -1.69 -6.41 13.15
N ALA A 168 -0.84 -5.42 12.88
CA ALA A 168 -1.25 -4.03 12.75
C ALA A 168 -2.29 -3.83 11.65
N THR A 169 -2.14 -4.50 10.51
CA THR A 169 -3.09 -4.45 9.37
C THR A 169 -4.44 -5.08 9.73
N ILE A 170 -4.44 -6.20 10.47
CA ILE A 170 -5.66 -6.81 11.00
C ILE A 170 -6.40 -5.83 11.92
N ILE A 171 -5.68 -5.20 12.85
CA ILE A 171 -6.25 -4.20 13.77
C ILE A 171 -6.76 -2.98 13.00
N PHE A 172 -5.97 -2.47 12.04
CA PHE A 172 -6.32 -1.33 11.20
C PHE A 172 -7.61 -1.56 10.41
N PHE A 173 -7.79 -2.77 9.88
CA PHE A 173 -9.02 -3.17 9.17
C PHE A 173 -10.20 -3.39 10.12
N TYR A 174 -9.95 -3.95 11.31
CA TYR A 174 -10.99 -4.32 12.27
C TYR A 174 -11.60 -3.13 13.01
N ILE A 175 -10.81 -2.14 13.43
CA ILE A 175 -11.31 -0.97 14.17
C ILE A 175 -12.47 -0.27 13.44
N PRO A 176 -12.36 0.13 12.15
CA PRO A 176 -13.46 0.76 11.44
C PRO A 176 -14.60 -0.23 11.13
N LEU A 177 -14.37 -1.55 11.25
CA LEU A 177 -15.41 -2.58 11.03
C LEU A 177 -16.36 -2.72 12.23
N ILE A 178 -15.92 -2.37 13.45
CA ILE A 178 -16.73 -2.41 14.67
C ILE A 178 -18.09 -1.70 14.51
N PRO A 179 -18.16 -0.40 14.14
CA PRO A 179 -19.44 0.29 13.97
C PRO A 179 -20.27 -0.31 12.83
N ASP A 180 -19.62 -0.66 11.72
CA ASP A 180 -20.28 -1.20 10.53
C ASP A 180 -20.98 -2.53 10.84
N LEU A 181 -20.36 -3.42 11.63
CA LEU A 181 -20.99 -4.68 12.04
C LEU A 181 -22.21 -4.45 12.94
N ALA A 182 -22.17 -3.47 13.84
CA ALA A 182 -23.35 -3.10 14.64
C ALA A 182 -24.47 -2.52 13.76
N ILE A 183 -24.15 -1.68 12.77
CA ILE A 183 -25.13 -1.10 11.85
C ILE A 183 -25.76 -2.21 11.00
N VAL A 184 -24.95 -3.08 10.40
CA VAL A 184 -25.43 -4.22 9.60
C VAL A 184 -26.27 -5.18 10.43
N ASN A 185 -25.86 -5.49 11.66
CA ASN A 185 -26.60 -6.40 12.53
C ASN A 185 -27.99 -5.85 12.91
N ARG A 186 -28.10 -4.54 13.13
CA ARG A 186 -29.38 -3.86 13.36
C ARG A 186 -30.22 -3.77 12.10
N HIS A 187 -29.64 -3.36 10.99
CA HIS A 187 -30.31 -3.17 9.71
C HIS A 187 -30.88 -4.48 9.15
N LEU A 188 -30.12 -5.59 9.24
CA LEU A 188 -30.61 -6.90 8.78
C LEU A 188 -31.57 -7.56 9.77
N GLY A 189 -31.53 -7.20 11.05
CA GLY A 189 -32.48 -7.66 12.07
C GLY A 189 -32.71 -9.18 12.05
N SER A 190 -33.98 -9.58 11.91
CA SER A 190 -34.42 -10.98 11.82
C SER A 190 -34.16 -11.64 10.46
N ALA A 191 -33.84 -10.87 9.41
CA ALA A 191 -33.47 -11.41 8.10
C ALA A 191 -32.06 -12.03 8.10
N ASN A 192 -31.27 -11.81 9.15
CA ASN A 192 -29.96 -12.42 9.32
C ASN A 192 -30.03 -13.79 10.01
N SER A 193 -29.09 -14.68 9.68
CA SER A 193 -28.96 -15.99 10.34
C SER A 193 -28.63 -15.81 11.83
N PRO A 194 -29.18 -16.62 12.75
CA PRO A 194 -28.95 -16.50 14.19
C PRO A 194 -27.47 -16.60 14.57
N MET A 195 -26.70 -17.45 13.87
CA MET A 195 -25.26 -17.58 14.08
C MET A 195 -24.51 -16.31 13.68
N ARG A 196 -24.85 -15.73 12.52
CA ARG A 196 -24.26 -14.47 12.05
C ARG A 196 -24.58 -13.31 13.00
N ARG A 197 -25.82 -13.26 13.49
CA ARG A 197 -26.25 -12.25 14.46
C ARG A 197 -25.44 -12.31 15.76
N LYS A 198 -25.17 -13.52 16.28
CA LYS A 198 -24.32 -13.72 17.45
C LYS A 198 -22.87 -13.29 17.20
N VAL A 199 -22.31 -13.67 16.05
CA VAL A 199 -20.94 -13.28 15.66
C VAL A 199 -20.81 -11.76 15.51
N TYR A 200 -21.72 -11.10 14.79
CA TYR A 200 -21.69 -9.65 14.64
C TYR A 200 -21.93 -8.91 15.95
N SER A 201 -22.82 -9.43 16.82
CA SER A 201 -23.00 -8.87 18.16
C SER A 201 -21.71 -8.92 18.97
N ALA A 202 -20.96 -10.04 18.91
CA ALA A 202 -19.69 -10.17 19.59
C ALA A 202 -18.59 -9.25 19.00
N LEU A 203 -18.44 -9.24 17.68
CA LEU A 203 -17.42 -8.45 16.98
C LEU A 203 -17.71 -6.94 16.97
N SER A 204 -18.96 -6.53 17.17
CA SER A 204 -19.31 -5.12 17.29
C SER A 204 -19.02 -4.52 18.67
N LEU A 205 -18.54 -5.31 19.64
CA LEU A 205 -18.13 -4.85 20.98
C LEU A 205 -19.18 -3.96 21.67
N ASN A 206 -20.47 -4.30 21.54
CA ASN A 206 -21.60 -3.50 22.04
C ASN A 206 -21.55 -2.02 21.57
N TRP A 207 -21.22 -1.81 20.31
CA TRP A 207 -21.27 -0.49 19.70
C TRP A 207 -22.71 0.06 19.67
N MET A 208 -22.93 1.17 20.37
CA MET A 208 -24.22 1.88 20.42
C MET A 208 -24.19 3.19 19.63
N GLY A 209 -23.00 3.71 19.30
CA GLY A 209 -22.83 4.97 18.58
C GLY A 209 -22.87 6.21 19.48
N THR A 210 -22.59 6.07 20.78
CA THR A 210 -22.54 7.20 21.73
C THR A 210 -21.42 8.17 21.36
N LYS A 211 -21.54 9.46 21.77
CA LYS A 211 -20.50 10.47 21.55
C LYS A 211 -19.12 10.03 22.07
N ARG A 212 -19.09 9.34 23.21
CA ARG A 212 -17.85 8.78 23.79
C ARG A 212 -17.26 7.68 22.90
N GLN A 213 -18.07 6.73 22.44
CA GLN A 213 -17.61 5.65 21.55
C GLN A 213 -17.08 6.21 20.22
N ARG A 214 -17.75 7.19 19.62
CA ARG A 214 -17.27 7.87 18.40
C ARG A 214 -15.93 8.59 18.63
N ARG A 215 -15.80 9.34 19.73
CA ARG A 215 -14.52 9.99 20.08
C ARG A 215 -13.40 8.96 20.22
N LEU A 216 -13.65 7.84 20.92
CA LEU A 216 -12.68 6.76 21.06
C LEU A 216 -12.34 6.10 19.70
N LEU A 217 -13.33 5.88 18.83
CA LEU A 217 -13.12 5.35 17.49
C LEU A 217 -12.20 6.26 16.68
N HIS A 218 -12.50 7.57 16.62
CA HIS A 218 -11.64 8.53 15.90
C HIS A 218 -10.23 8.60 16.48
N SER A 219 -10.08 8.62 17.82
CA SER A 219 -8.77 8.60 18.47
C SER A 219 -8.00 7.33 18.13
N SER A 220 -8.64 6.16 18.22
CA SER A 220 -8.03 4.87 17.89
C SER A 220 -7.62 4.79 16.43
N LEU A 221 -8.49 5.24 15.50
CA LEU A 221 -8.21 5.29 14.06
C LEU A 221 -7.04 6.23 13.74
N THR A 222 -6.95 7.36 14.44
CA THR A 222 -5.83 8.31 14.30
C THR A 222 -4.53 7.67 14.79
N LEU A 223 -4.55 7.06 15.99
CA LEU A 223 -3.39 6.39 16.56
C LEU A 223 -2.87 5.27 15.67
N ILE A 224 -3.75 4.35 15.23
CA ILE A 224 -3.32 3.24 14.37
C ILE A 224 -2.81 3.73 13.02
N SER A 225 -3.35 4.83 12.48
CA SER A 225 -2.83 5.46 11.25
C SER A 225 -1.44 6.04 11.44
N LEU A 226 -1.18 6.66 12.60
CA LEU A 226 0.15 7.17 12.97
C LEU A 226 1.17 6.03 13.17
N VAL A 227 0.72 4.85 13.61
CA VAL A 227 1.59 3.67 13.80
C VAL A 227 1.85 2.93 12.49
N ILE A 228 0.84 2.75 11.65
CA ILE A 228 0.95 1.91 10.44
C ILE A 228 1.85 2.53 9.37
N ILE A 229 1.96 3.87 9.31
CA ILE A 229 2.79 4.57 8.32
C ILE A 229 4.29 4.33 8.58
N PRO A 230 4.86 4.61 9.78
CA PRO A 230 6.25 4.29 10.07
C PRO A 230 6.54 2.79 10.03
N LEU A 231 5.60 1.96 10.52
CA LEU A 231 5.73 0.51 10.46
C LEU A 231 5.83 0.01 9.02
N ALA A 232 5.08 0.61 8.10
CA ALA A 232 5.15 0.27 6.69
C ALA A 232 6.50 0.59 6.06
N VAL A 233 7.02 1.77 6.38
CA VAL A 233 8.35 2.20 5.92
C VAL A 233 9.43 1.27 6.49
N SER A 234 9.33 0.88 7.76
CA SER A 234 10.32 0.01 8.40
C SER A 234 10.31 -1.39 7.82
N VAL A 235 9.15 -2.02 7.59
CA VAL A 235 9.08 -3.39 7.08
C VAL A 235 9.70 -3.49 5.68
N HIS A 236 9.42 -2.54 4.80
CA HIS A 236 10.04 -2.53 3.48
C HIS A 236 11.53 -2.23 3.49
N SER A 237 11.97 -1.41 4.44
CA SER A 237 13.39 -1.16 4.67
C SER A 237 14.09 -2.45 5.13
N VAL A 238 13.52 -3.17 6.10
CA VAL A 238 14.05 -4.45 6.60
C VAL A 238 14.06 -5.53 5.52
N LEU A 239 12.98 -5.65 4.74
CA LEU A 239 12.90 -6.57 3.62
C LEU A 239 14.02 -6.27 2.59
N SER A 240 14.31 -4.99 2.34
CA SER A 240 15.39 -4.59 1.45
C SER A 240 16.78 -4.92 2.01
N TRP A 241 16.95 -4.92 3.34
CA TRP A 241 18.21 -5.28 3.99
C TRP A 241 18.58 -6.75 3.82
N ALA A 242 17.60 -7.64 3.59
CA ALA A 242 17.89 -9.03 3.20
C ALA A 242 18.72 -9.09 1.90
N PHE A 243 18.57 -8.10 1.02
CA PHE A 243 19.40 -7.94 -0.18
C PHE A 243 20.63 -7.09 0.10
N ALA A 244 20.45 -5.90 0.68
CA ALA A 244 21.54 -4.92 0.85
C ALA A 244 22.69 -5.40 1.75
N LEU A 245 22.41 -6.29 2.70
CA LEU A 245 23.43 -6.90 3.56
C LEU A 245 24.02 -8.20 2.99
N THR A 246 23.50 -8.66 1.85
CA THR A 246 24.09 -9.77 1.10
C THR A 246 25.12 -9.18 0.15
N SER A 247 26.41 -9.48 0.37
CA SER A 247 27.54 -8.97 -0.42
C SER A 247 27.57 -9.50 -1.87
N ARG A 248 26.59 -9.10 -2.68
CA ARG A 248 26.51 -9.38 -4.12
C ARG A 248 26.40 -8.07 -4.91
N PRO A 249 27.11 -7.95 -6.05
CA PRO A 249 26.93 -6.83 -6.98
C PRO A 249 25.47 -6.71 -7.42
N GLY A 250 24.92 -5.50 -7.38
CA GLY A 250 23.51 -5.22 -7.68
C GLY A 250 22.52 -5.45 -6.54
N TRP A 251 22.99 -5.90 -5.36
CA TRP A 251 22.19 -5.91 -4.13
C TRP A 251 22.75 -5.02 -3.04
N ALA A 252 24.07 -4.94 -2.90
CA ALA A 252 24.77 -4.22 -1.84
C ALA A 252 24.73 -2.68 -2.02
N GLU A 253 23.52 -2.12 -2.04
CA GLU A 253 23.24 -0.71 -2.34
C GLU A 253 22.53 0.00 -1.19
N THR A 254 22.92 1.24 -0.91
CA THR A 254 22.33 2.04 0.18
C THR A 254 20.97 2.65 -0.21
N VAL A 255 20.64 2.70 -1.50
CA VAL A 255 19.37 3.25 -2.01
C VAL A 255 18.18 2.28 -1.83
N PHE A 256 18.45 1.00 -1.54
CA PHE A 256 17.44 -0.05 -1.49
C PHE A 256 16.28 0.20 -0.50
N PRO A 257 16.50 0.69 0.72
CA PRO A 257 15.40 0.95 1.65
C PRO A 257 14.35 1.95 1.11
N PRO A 258 14.70 3.20 0.73
CA PRO A 258 13.73 4.11 0.13
C PRO A 258 13.20 3.60 -1.22
N TYR A 259 14.03 2.90 -2.00
CA TYR A 259 13.62 2.27 -3.26
C TYR A 259 12.45 1.29 -3.08
N PHE A 260 12.57 0.36 -2.12
CA PHE A 260 11.54 -0.64 -1.84
C PHE A 260 10.26 -0.02 -1.28
N VAL A 261 10.39 0.99 -0.39
CA VAL A 261 9.24 1.70 0.19
C VAL A 261 8.41 2.41 -0.88
N ILE A 262 9.06 3.17 -1.77
CA ILE A 262 8.35 3.88 -2.85
C ILE A 262 7.75 2.88 -3.83
N ALA A 263 8.47 1.82 -4.19
CA ALA A 263 7.96 0.79 -5.08
C ALA A 263 6.72 0.09 -4.52
N ALA A 264 6.69 -0.17 -3.20
CA ALA A 264 5.56 -0.77 -2.51
C ALA A 264 4.33 0.15 -2.57
N LEU A 265 4.49 1.42 -2.18
CA LEU A 265 3.42 2.42 -2.28
C LEU A 265 2.90 2.55 -3.71
N TYR A 266 3.80 2.57 -4.69
CA TYR A 266 3.45 2.70 -6.10
C TYR A 266 2.59 1.51 -6.58
N SER A 267 3.09 0.29 -6.40
CA SER A 267 2.38 -0.93 -6.79
C SER A 267 1.05 -1.13 -6.03
N GLY A 268 1.00 -0.77 -4.75
CA GLY A 268 -0.21 -0.88 -3.96
C GLY A 268 -1.25 0.18 -4.35
N THR A 269 -0.83 1.41 -4.70
CA THR A 269 -1.74 2.43 -5.28
C THR A 269 -2.39 1.90 -6.55
N ALA A 270 -1.59 1.31 -7.44
CA ALA A 270 -2.06 0.69 -8.67
C ALA A 270 -3.05 -0.45 -8.37
N LEU A 271 -2.75 -1.31 -7.39
CA LEU A 271 -3.66 -2.39 -7.03
C LEU A 271 -4.98 -1.88 -6.44
N VAL A 272 -4.98 -0.77 -5.68
CA VAL A 272 -6.22 -0.13 -5.21
C VAL A 272 -7.09 0.31 -6.40
N ILE A 273 -6.50 0.90 -7.45
CA ILE A 273 -7.23 1.30 -8.66
C ILE A 273 -7.88 0.08 -9.34
N VAL A 274 -7.11 -0.99 -9.54
CA VAL A 274 -7.61 -2.23 -10.18
C VAL A 274 -8.73 -2.86 -9.36
N THR A 275 -8.52 -2.97 -8.04
CA THR A 275 -9.48 -3.57 -7.11
C THR A 275 -10.77 -2.74 -7.04
N ALA A 276 -10.65 -1.40 -6.93
CA ALA A 276 -11.80 -0.50 -6.93
C ALA A 276 -12.59 -0.60 -8.24
N ALA A 277 -11.94 -0.73 -9.40
CA ALA A 277 -12.62 -0.93 -10.69
C ALA A 277 -13.41 -2.24 -10.74
N ALA A 278 -12.80 -3.34 -10.29
CA ALA A 278 -13.42 -4.65 -10.27
C ALA A 278 -14.67 -4.67 -9.37
N PHE A 279 -14.55 -4.20 -8.12
CA PHE A 279 -15.65 -4.18 -7.16
C PHE A 279 -16.73 -3.15 -7.53
N ARG A 280 -16.35 -2.00 -8.10
CA ARG A 280 -17.30 -1.01 -8.62
C ARG A 280 -18.23 -1.62 -9.66
N SER A 281 -17.69 -2.40 -10.60
CA SER A 281 -18.48 -3.06 -11.63
C SER A 281 -19.27 -4.25 -11.07
N GLY A 282 -18.64 -5.10 -10.25
CA GLY A 282 -19.24 -6.32 -9.71
C GLY A 282 -20.42 -6.06 -8.76
N TYR A 283 -20.32 -5.04 -7.90
CA TYR A 283 -21.32 -4.73 -6.87
C TYR A 283 -22.22 -3.55 -7.24
N LYS A 284 -22.07 -2.99 -8.45
CA LYS A 284 -22.80 -1.81 -8.94
C LYS A 284 -22.67 -0.61 -7.99
N LEU A 285 -21.43 -0.18 -7.73
CA LEU A 285 -21.09 0.93 -6.82
C LEU A 285 -20.79 2.24 -7.56
N GLN A 286 -21.27 2.41 -8.79
CA GLN A 286 -20.94 3.56 -9.66
C GLN A 286 -21.34 4.91 -9.06
N ARG A 287 -22.41 4.92 -8.23
CA ARG A 287 -22.90 6.10 -7.53
C ARG A 287 -21.96 6.56 -6.40
N PHE A 288 -21.21 5.64 -5.81
CA PHE A 288 -20.32 5.91 -4.67
C PHE A 288 -18.86 6.07 -5.13
N ILE A 289 -18.40 5.20 -6.03
CA ILE A 289 -17.05 5.21 -6.58
C ILE A 289 -17.09 5.87 -7.97
N THR A 290 -16.90 7.19 -7.99
CA THR A 290 -16.95 8.02 -9.21
C THR A 290 -15.60 8.08 -9.94
N GLN A 291 -15.59 8.59 -11.19
CA GLN A 291 -14.34 8.79 -11.94
C GLN A 291 -13.33 9.72 -11.23
N ARG A 292 -13.80 10.68 -10.43
CA ARG A 292 -12.93 11.59 -9.66
C ARG A 292 -12.01 10.84 -8.70
N HIS A 293 -12.52 9.77 -8.07
CA HIS A 293 -11.73 8.88 -7.22
C HIS A 293 -10.56 8.25 -7.98
N PHE A 294 -10.84 7.72 -9.17
CA PHE A 294 -9.81 7.16 -10.05
C PHE A 294 -8.77 8.20 -10.43
N VAL A 295 -9.19 9.41 -10.80
CA VAL A 295 -8.27 10.49 -11.20
C VAL A 295 -7.39 10.94 -10.02
N ARG A 296 -7.96 11.10 -8.81
CA ARG A 296 -7.20 11.49 -7.61
C ARG A 296 -6.16 10.44 -7.23
N ILE A 297 -6.53 9.17 -7.21
CA ILE A 297 -5.58 8.08 -6.96
C ILE A 297 -4.59 7.93 -8.12
N GLY A 298 -5.01 8.21 -9.35
CA GLY A 298 -4.15 8.26 -10.53
C GLY A 298 -3.04 9.29 -10.42
N TYR A 299 -3.33 10.50 -9.88
CA TYR A 299 -2.28 11.48 -9.60
C TYR A 299 -1.28 10.98 -8.55
N LEU A 300 -1.77 10.33 -7.49
CA LEU A 300 -0.90 9.72 -6.48
C LEU A 300 -0.02 8.62 -7.09
N MET A 301 -0.60 7.75 -7.92
CA MET A 301 0.13 6.71 -8.65
C MET A 301 1.23 7.31 -9.52
N ALA A 302 0.93 8.32 -10.34
CA ALA A 302 1.93 8.96 -11.20
C ALA A 302 3.02 9.69 -10.41
N ALA A 303 2.69 10.35 -9.29
CA ALA A 303 3.67 11.00 -8.43
C ALA A 303 4.65 9.98 -7.84
N LEU A 304 4.14 8.86 -7.33
CA LEU A 304 4.97 7.76 -6.82
C LEU A 304 5.81 7.12 -7.93
N GLY A 305 5.23 6.94 -9.13
CA GLY A 305 5.95 6.45 -10.31
C GLY A 305 7.11 7.36 -10.70
N LEU A 306 6.93 8.69 -10.72
CA LEU A 306 8.02 9.62 -11.01
C LEU A 306 9.18 9.52 -10.00
N VAL A 307 8.86 9.38 -8.70
CA VAL A 307 9.88 9.17 -7.66
C VAL A 307 10.56 7.81 -7.87
N TYR A 308 9.81 6.77 -8.20
CA TYR A 308 10.37 5.44 -8.43
C TYR A 308 11.25 5.35 -9.68
N LEU A 309 10.87 6.06 -10.75
CA LEU A 309 11.67 6.24 -11.95
C LEU A 309 12.99 6.93 -11.63
N TYR A 310 12.96 8.02 -10.84
CA TYR A 310 14.17 8.69 -10.38
C TYR A 310 15.06 7.74 -9.56
N LEU A 311 14.50 6.99 -8.61
CA LEU A 311 15.28 6.06 -7.79
C LEU A 311 15.86 4.91 -8.62
N THR A 312 15.15 4.43 -9.63
CA THR A 312 15.66 3.42 -10.59
C THR A 312 16.78 3.97 -11.44
N PHE A 313 16.65 5.21 -11.90
CA PHE A 313 17.73 5.89 -12.60
C PHE A 313 18.94 6.06 -11.69
N ALA A 314 18.75 6.52 -10.45
CA ALA A 314 19.81 6.75 -9.49
C ALA A 314 20.59 5.46 -9.18
N ASP A 315 19.89 4.36 -8.90
CA ASP A 315 20.44 3.02 -8.67
C ASP A 315 21.38 2.57 -9.80
N MET A 316 20.94 2.71 -11.05
CA MET A 316 21.74 2.32 -12.21
C MET A 316 22.85 3.33 -12.56
N ALA A 317 22.61 4.61 -12.32
CA ALA A 317 23.54 5.68 -12.68
C ALA A 317 24.74 5.74 -11.73
N THR A 318 24.57 5.49 -10.44
CA THR A 318 25.67 5.51 -9.47
C THR A 318 26.73 4.47 -9.81
N GLU A 319 26.32 3.26 -10.15
CA GLU A 319 27.25 2.19 -10.51
C GLU A 319 27.86 2.42 -11.90
N GLY A 320 27.05 2.85 -12.89
CA GLY A 320 27.54 3.26 -14.22
C GLY A 320 28.54 4.42 -14.17
N TYR A 321 28.39 5.36 -13.25
CA TYR A 321 29.27 6.51 -13.06
C TYR A 321 30.66 6.11 -12.56
N THR A 322 30.77 5.06 -11.73
CA THR A 322 32.07 4.59 -11.22
C THR A 322 32.93 3.90 -12.27
N GLY A 323 32.39 3.65 -13.48
CA GLY A 323 33.09 2.95 -14.57
C GLY A 323 33.29 1.46 -14.32
N ILE A 324 32.88 0.95 -13.16
CA ILE A 324 32.77 -0.47 -12.87
C ILE A 324 31.43 -0.94 -13.46
N THR A 325 31.36 -1.13 -14.78
CA THR A 325 30.19 -1.79 -15.37
C THR A 325 30.18 -3.24 -14.90
N THR A 326 29.42 -3.50 -13.85
CA THR A 326 29.24 -4.84 -13.33
C THR A 326 28.37 -5.66 -14.27
N GLY A 327 28.60 -6.97 -14.28
CA GLY A 327 27.92 -7.88 -15.19
C GLY A 327 26.39 -7.82 -15.10
N TRP A 328 25.83 -7.50 -13.92
CA TRP A 328 24.38 -7.48 -13.72
C TRP A 328 23.69 -6.34 -14.48
N ILE A 329 24.27 -5.14 -14.59
CA ILE A 329 23.68 -4.03 -15.36
C ILE A 329 23.58 -4.42 -16.83
N THR A 330 24.68 -4.92 -17.40
CA THR A 330 24.71 -5.39 -18.79
C THR A 330 23.69 -6.49 -19.02
N GLN A 331 23.59 -7.47 -18.11
CA GLN A 331 22.57 -8.51 -18.19
C GLN A 331 21.13 -7.97 -18.09
N THR A 332 20.92 -6.88 -17.37
CA THR A 332 19.61 -6.27 -17.14
C THR A 332 19.16 -5.37 -18.29
N VAL A 333 20.04 -4.57 -18.87
CA VAL A 333 19.66 -3.56 -19.88
C VAL A 333 19.72 -4.14 -21.30
N THR A 334 20.75 -4.93 -21.60
CA THR A 334 21.04 -5.42 -22.97
C THR A 334 21.18 -6.94 -23.06
N GLY A 335 21.34 -7.64 -21.93
CA GLY A 335 21.55 -9.09 -21.88
C GLY A 335 20.28 -9.88 -21.60
N ARG A 336 20.41 -10.98 -20.84
CA ARG A 336 19.36 -11.99 -20.65
C ARG A 336 18.04 -11.42 -20.08
N TYR A 337 18.10 -10.37 -19.28
CA TYR A 337 16.95 -9.78 -18.60
C TYR A 337 16.50 -8.46 -19.23
N ALA A 338 16.98 -8.11 -20.44
CA ALA A 338 16.59 -6.89 -21.16
C ALA A 338 15.09 -6.81 -21.43
N ILE A 339 14.49 -7.90 -21.95
CA ILE A 339 13.05 -7.93 -22.26
C ILE A 339 12.19 -7.64 -21.01
N PRO A 340 12.34 -8.37 -19.87
CA PRO A 340 11.56 -8.06 -18.67
C PRO A 340 11.85 -6.65 -18.13
N PHE A 341 13.09 -6.16 -18.22
CA PHE A 341 13.43 -4.79 -17.82
C PHE A 341 12.70 -3.74 -18.65
N TRP A 342 12.70 -3.85 -19.98
CA TRP A 342 12.04 -2.87 -20.86
C TRP A 342 10.51 -2.94 -20.81
N ILE A 343 9.94 -4.13 -20.58
CA ILE A 343 8.50 -4.27 -20.27
C ILE A 343 8.17 -3.49 -19.00
N TYR A 344 9.01 -3.61 -17.96
CA TYR A 344 8.88 -2.82 -16.74
C TYR A 344 8.95 -1.31 -17.02
N VAL A 345 9.97 -0.84 -17.75
CA VAL A 345 10.10 0.59 -18.07
C VAL A 345 8.86 1.10 -18.81
N LEU A 346 8.36 0.36 -19.80
CA LEU A 346 7.21 0.79 -20.59
C LEU A 346 5.89 0.79 -19.80
N PHE A 347 5.53 -0.35 -19.21
CA PHE A 347 4.23 -0.54 -18.55
C PHE A 347 4.21 -0.13 -17.08
N GLY A 348 5.35 -0.21 -16.41
CA GLY A 348 5.55 0.17 -15.02
C GLY A 348 5.81 1.66 -14.85
N GLU A 349 6.53 2.32 -15.77
CA GLU A 349 6.88 3.75 -15.60
C GLU A 349 6.20 4.65 -16.64
N LEU A 350 6.46 4.44 -17.93
CA LEU A 350 6.11 5.43 -18.95
C LEU A 350 4.59 5.54 -19.20
N ILE A 351 3.90 4.41 -19.42
CA ILE A 351 2.46 4.38 -19.67
C ILE A 351 1.64 5.05 -18.56
N PRO A 352 1.80 4.72 -17.26
CA PRO A 352 1.00 5.34 -16.20
C PRO A 352 1.25 6.85 -16.08
N ILE A 353 2.49 7.31 -16.25
CA ILE A 353 2.82 8.74 -16.28
C ILE A 353 2.13 9.43 -17.47
N VAL A 354 2.21 8.84 -18.67
CA VAL A 354 1.57 9.37 -19.88
C VAL A 354 0.04 9.42 -19.73
N VAL A 355 -0.59 8.35 -19.25
CA VAL A 355 -2.05 8.28 -19.05
C VAL A 355 -2.53 9.38 -18.09
N VAL A 356 -1.76 9.66 -17.04
CA VAL A 356 -2.09 10.71 -16.09
C VAL A 356 -1.72 12.09 -16.63
N ALA A 357 -0.67 12.24 -17.45
CA ALA A 357 -0.29 13.51 -18.05
C ALA A 357 -1.38 14.05 -19.00
N PHE A 358 -1.96 13.21 -19.87
CA PHE A 358 -2.94 13.63 -20.86
C PHE A 358 -4.39 13.55 -20.35
N LYS A 359 -5.09 14.71 -20.32
CA LYS A 359 -6.49 14.81 -19.87
C LYS A 359 -7.44 13.81 -20.55
N LYS A 360 -7.20 13.46 -21.81
CA LYS A 360 -7.99 12.49 -22.60
C LYS A 360 -8.02 11.08 -21.96
N PHE A 361 -6.93 10.67 -21.32
CA PHE A 361 -6.78 9.32 -20.75
C PHE A 361 -7.11 9.25 -19.25
N ARG A 362 -7.39 10.39 -18.59
CA ARG A 362 -7.81 10.49 -17.17
C ARG A 362 -9.27 10.04 -16.96
N ASN A 363 -9.58 8.83 -17.39
CA ASN A 363 -10.87 8.17 -17.22
C ASN A 363 -10.67 6.79 -16.57
N ILE A 364 -11.77 6.17 -16.12
CA ILE A 364 -11.71 4.89 -15.37
C ILE A 364 -10.98 3.82 -16.20
N LYS A 365 -11.29 3.67 -17.49
CA LYS A 365 -10.67 2.64 -18.33
C LYS A 365 -9.17 2.87 -18.50
N GLY A 366 -8.76 4.10 -18.81
CA GLY A 366 -7.35 4.46 -19.00
C GLY A 366 -6.53 4.25 -17.73
N LEU A 367 -7.05 4.70 -16.58
CA LEU A 367 -6.37 4.58 -15.29
C LEU A 367 -6.32 3.12 -14.80
N THR A 368 -7.37 2.34 -15.01
CA THR A 368 -7.35 0.90 -14.69
C THR A 368 -6.39 0.13 -15.60
N PHE A 369 -6.31 0.46 -16.89
CA PHE A 369 -5.34 -0.14 -17.80
C PHE A 369 -3.90 0.17 -17.38
N ALA A 370 -3.59 1.44 -17.11
CA ALA A 370 -2.30 1.86 -16.60
C ALA A 370 -1.94 1.14 -15.28
N ALA A 371 -2.86 1.14 -14.31
CA ALA A 371 -2.64 0.49 -13.02
C ALA A 371 -2.47 -1.03 -13.14
N GLY A 372 -3.22 -1.69 -14.01
CA GLY A 372 -3.03 -3.12 -14.30
C GLY A 372 -1.64 -3.40 -14.89
N GLY A 373 -1.18 -2.54 -15.81
CA GLY A 373 0.18 -2.56 -16.32
C GLY A 373 1.24 -2.43 -15.22
N VAL A 374 1.06 -1.46 -14.31
CA VAL A 374 1.96 -1.25 -13.16
C VAL A 374 2.06 -2.48 -12.28
N VAL A 375 0.93 -3.10 -11.91
CA VAL A 375 0.93 -4.27 -11.02
C VAL A 375 1.74 -5.43 -11.63
N VAL A 376 1.54 -5.72 -12.91
CA VAL A 376 2.27 -6.79 -13.61
C VAL A 376 3.74 -6.41 -13.82
N ALA A 377 4.01 -5.18 -14.26
CA ALA A 377 5.35 -4.67 -14.52
C ALA A 377 6.22 -4.63 -13.25
N LEU A 378 5.65 -4.26 -12.11
CA LEU A 378 6.37 -4.23 -10.83
C LEU A 378 6.67 -5.64 -10.31
N TRP A 379 5.80 -6.62 -10.56
CA TRP A 379 6.12 -8.02 -10.30
C TRP A 379 7.29 -8.50 -11.16
N ILE A 380 7.28 -8.19 -12.47
CA ILE A 380 8.43 -8.46 -13.36
C ILE A 380 9.70 -7.76 -12.84
N LYS A 381 9.59 -6.51 -12.38
CA LYS A 381 10.72 -5.78 -11.80
C LYS A 381 11.26 -6.47 -10.55
N ARG A 382 10.44 -7.14 -9.72
CA ARG A 382 10.95 -7.96 -8.60
C ARG A 382 11.82 -9.12 -9.07
N LEU A 383 11.45 -9.79 -10.17
CA LEU A 383 12.31 -10.81 -10.78
C LEU A 383 13.63 -10.22 -11.27
N VAL A 384 13.61 -9.02 -11.87
CA VAL A 384 14.81 -8.32 -12.34
C VAL A 384 15.69 -7.82 -11.19
N ILE A 385 15.13 -7.55 -10.01
CA ILE A 385 15.93 -7.23 -8.81
C ILE A 385 16.58 -8.50 -8.24
N VAL A 386 15.89 -9.64 -8.27
CA VAL A 386 16.36 -10.87 -7.61
C VAL A 386 17.31 -11.67 -8.51
N LEU A 387 16.93 -11.96 -9.75
CA LEU A 387 17.60 -12.97 -10.57
C LEU A 387 19.00 -12.57 -11.09
N PRO A 388 19.24 -11.37 -11.65
CA PRO A 388 20.56 -11.03 -12.17
C PRO A 388 21.64 -11.06 -11.09
N PRO A 389 21.49 -10.41 -9.91
CA PRO A 389 22.48 -10.51 -8.84
C PRO A 389 22.62 -11.92 -8.25
N ALA A 390 21.53 -12.68 -8.12
CA ALA A 390 21.58 -14.05 -7.63
C ALA A 390 22.39 -14.96 -8.57
N THR A 391 22.15 -14.86 -9.88
CA THR A 391 22.79 -15.71 -10.89
C THR A 391 24.20 -15.26 -11.30
N GLN A 392 24.66 -14.11 -10.81
CA GLN A 392 26.02 -13.65 -11.06
C GLN A 392 27.05 -14.56 -10.36
N PRO A 393 28.09 -15.03 -11.06
CA PRO A 393 29.13 -15.86 -10.45
C PRO A 393 29.97 -15.03 -9.46
N LEU A 394 30.16 -15.56 -8.26
CA LEU A 394 31.13 -15.04 -7.28
C LEU A 394 32.53 -15.64 -7.50
N ILE A 395 32.57 -16.87 -8.01
CA ILE A 395 33.78 -17.62 -8.33
C ILE A 395 33.57 -18.25 -9.72
N GLY A 396 34.54 -18.12 -10.61
CA GLY A 396 34.46 -18.60 -12.00
C GLY A 396 33.72 -17.63 -12.94
N SER A 397 33.43 -18.10 -14.15
CA SER A 397 32.92 -17.27 -15.25
C SER A 397 31.49 -17.61 -15.71
N PHE A 398 30.90 -18.69 -15.19
CA PHE A 398 29.60 -19.17 -15.65
C PHE A 398 28.43 -18.56 -14.88
N TRP A 399 27.56 -17.88 -15.61
CA TRP A 399 26.30 -17.35 -15.09
C TRP A 399 25.31 -18.48 -14.81
N GLY A 400 24.71 -18.43 -13.62
CA GLY A 400 23.58 -19.29 -13.30
C GLY A 400 22.35 -19.00 -14.14
N SER A 401 21.39 -19.90 -14.08
CA SER A 401 20.11 -19.74 -14.79
C SER A 401 18.97 -20.18 -13.89
N TYR A 402 17.88 -19.43 -13.93
CA TYR A 402 16.59 -19.84 -13.40
C TYR A 402 15.64 -20.07 -14.55
N HIS A 403 14.87 -21.16 -14.49
CA HIS A 403 13.82 -21.42 -15.45
C HIS A 403 12.52 -21.68 -14.70
N PHE A 404 11.45 -21.06 -15.16
CA PHE A 404 10.13 -21.34 -14.63
C PHE A 404 9.75 -22.79 -14.91
N THR A 405 9.30 -23.47 -13.86
CA THR A 405 8.66 -24.78 -13.98
C THR A 405 7.17 -24.65 -13.71
N TRP A 406 6.39 -25.66 -14.10
CA TRP A 406 4.97 -25.70 -13.80
C TRP A 406 4.68 -25.56 -12.29
N VAL A 407 5.56 -26.08 -11.42
CA VAL A 407 5.44 -25.97 -9.96
C VAL A 407 5.48 -24.51 -9.52
N SER A 408 6.54 -23.82 -9.93
CA SER A 408 6.76 -22.41 -9.58
C SER A 408 5.64 -21.50 -10.11
N ILE A 409 5.26 -21.68 -11.38
CA ILE A 409 4.17 -20.93 -12.02
C ILE A 409 2.85 -21.16 -11.30
N THR A 410 2.51 -22.41 -11.00
CA THR A 410 1.21 -22.75 -10.38
C THR A 410 1.11 -22.18 -8.96
N ILE A 411 2.20 -22.18 -8.19
CA ILE A 411 2.25 -21.57 -6.85
C ILE A 411 2.08 -20.04 -6.93
N THR A 412 2.77 -19.37 -7.85
CA THR A 412 2.60 -17.93 -8.09
C THR A 412 1.15 -17.60 -8.49
N LEU A 413 0.59 -18.34 -9.46
CA LEU A 413 -0.80 -18.15 -9.90
C LEU A 413 -1.82 -18.42 -8.79
N ALA A 414 -1.54 -19.38 -7.90
CA ALA A 414 -2.37 -19.65 -6.73
C ALA A 414 -2.39 -18.46 -5.76
N GLY A 415 -1.24 -17.82 -5.50
CA GLY A 415 -1.22 -16.58 -4.69
C GLY A 415 -1.98 -15.44 -5.36
N VAL A 416 -1.82 -15.25 -6.68
CA VAL A 416 -2.58 -14.24 -7.45
C VAL A 416 -4.08 -14.52 -7.36
N ALA A 417 -4.51 -15.79 -7.43
CA ALA A 417 -5.91 -16.20 -7.31
C ALA A 417 -6.45 -16.10 -5.86
N ALA A 418 -5.59 -16.31 -4.86
CA ALA A 418 -5.98 -16.27 -3.45
C ALA A 418 -6.46 -14.87 -3.03
N VAL A 419 -5.83 -13.80 -3.54
CA VAL A 419 -6.22 -12.41 -3.19
C VAL A 419 -7.68 -12.11 -3.55
N PRO A 420 -8.14 -12.18 -4.82
CA PRO A 420 -9.53 -11.94 -5.16
C PRO A 420 -10.47 -12.96 -4.50
N LEU A 421 -10.04 -14.21 -4.28
CA LEU A 421 -10.84 -15.20 -3.56
C LEU A 421 -11.13 -14.77 -2.12
N ILE A 422 -10.09 -14.37 -1.38
CA ILE A 422 -10.21 -13.85 -0.01
C ILE A 422 -11.13 -12.62 0.01
N LEU A 423 -10.94 -11.66 -0.91
CA LEU A 423 -11.77 -10.46 -0.98
C LEU A 423 -13.25 -10.76 -1.29
N MET A 424 -13.51 -11.68 -2.23
CA MET A 424 -14.88 -12.08 -2.58
C MET A 424 -15.59 -12.78 -1.42
N VAL A 425 -14.89 -13.65 -0.68
CA VAL A 425 -15.43 -14.31 0.52
C VAL A 425 -15.64 -13.28 1.63
N MET A 426 -14.66 -12.41 1.85
CA MET A 426 -14.71 -11.35 2.86
C MET A 426 -15.91 -10.42 2.64
N PHE A 427 -16.09 -9.84 1.46
CA PHE A 427 -17.23 -8.95 1.17
C PHE A 427 -18.59 -9.66 1.01
N ARG A 428 -18.61 -10.99 1.17
CA ARG A 428 -19.85 -11.76 1.38
C ARG A 428 -20.20 -11.89 2.87
N LEU A 429 -19.22 -11.70 3.75
CA LEU A 429 -19.33 -11.81 5.21
C LEU A 429 -19.35 -10.47 5.92
N ILE A 430 -18.85 -9.41 5.30
CA ILE A 430 -18.78 -8.06 5.87
C ILE A 430 -19.22 -7.01 4.82
N PRO A 431 -19.64 -5.80 5.24
CA PRO A 431 -20.03 -4.75 4.30
C PRO A 431 -18.86 -4.29 3.42
N ILE A 432 -19.14 -4.04 2.14
CA ILE A 432 -18.12 -3.64 1.15
C ILE A 432 -17.74 -2.14 1.23
N LEU A 433 -18.61 -1.31 1.81
CA LEU A 433 -18.37 0.11 2.06
C LEU A 433 -18.26 0.36 3.56
N SER A 434 -17.49 1.36 3.99
CA SER A 434 -17.46 1.81 5.39
C SER A 434 -18.70 2.67 5.68
N ILE A 435 -19.72 2.09 6.31
CA ILE A 435 -21.03 2.71 6.46
C ILE A 435 -20.94 3.96 7.34
N GLU A 436 -20.29 3.84 8.51
CA GLU A 436 -20.16 4.96 9.45
C GLU A 436 -19.44 6.16 8.80
N GLU A 437 -18.34 5.92 8.09
CA GLU A 437 -17.56 6.99 7.43
C GLU A 437 -18.32 7.62 6.26
N MET A 438 -19.07 6.82 5.51
CA MET A 438 -19.91 7.27 4.40
C MET A 438 -21.09 8.11 4.89
N GLU A 439 -21.70 7.74 6.02
CA GLU A 439 -22.75 8.52 6.68
C GLU A 439 -22.21 9.85 7.23
N GLU A 440 -21.03 9.83 7.86
CA GLU A 440 -20.35 11.04 8.36
C GLU A 440 -19.90 11.99 7.25
N ALA A 441 -19.41 11.44 6.13
CA ALA A 441 -19.01 12.24 4.98
C ALA A 441 -20.22 12.91 4.29
N GLY A 442 -21.39 12.28 4.35
CA GLY A 442 -22.60 12.74 3.68
C GLY A 442 -22.59 12.53 2.16
N PRO A 443 -23.60 13.05 1.44
CA PRO A 443 -23.71 12.89 -0.01
C PRO A 443 -22.48 13.42 -0.73
N ILE A 444 -21.94 12.65 -1.68
CA ILE A 444 -20.73 13.03 -2.42
C ILE A 444 -20.89 14.42 -3.07
N GLY A 445 -22.09 14.78 -3.54
CA GLY A 445 -22.37 16.09 -4.12
C GLY A 445 -22.26 17.28 -3.15
N SER A 446 -22.55 17.12 -1.85
CA SER A 446 -22.38 18.20 -0.87
C SER A 446 -20.90 18.36 -0.47
N ILE A 447 -20.16 17.26 -0.37
CA ILE A 447 -18.70 17.28 -0.19
C ILE A 447 -18.03 17.97 -1.38
N GLU A 448 -18.47 17.65 -2.61
CA GLU A 448 -17.94 18.23 -3.84
C GLU A 448 -18.22 19.74 -3.92
N GLN A 449 -19.44 20.18 -3.59
CA GLN A 449 -19.76 21.61 -3.53
C GLN A 449 -18.93 22.37 -2.48
N ILE A 450 -18.64 21.76 -1.33
CA ILE A 450 -17.81 22.36 -0.28
C ILE A 450 -16.35 22.39 -0.71
N SER A 451 -15.81 21.29 -1.27
CA SER A 451 -14.44 21.20 -1.79
C SER A 451 -14.21 22.22 -2.89
N ASP A 452 -15.08 22.26 -3.91
CA ASP A 452 -14.96 23.16 -5.06
C ASP A 452 -15.11 24.63 -4.63
N LYS A 453 -16.00 24.94 -3.67
CA LYS A 453 -16.08 26.28 -3.07
C LYS A 453 -14.80 26.64 -2.32
N THR A 454 -14.28 25.75 -1.50
CA THR A 454 -13.07 25.99 -0.70
C THR A 454 -11.85 26.22 -1.58
N GLU A 455 -11.67 25.41 -2.62
CA GLU A 455 -10.59 25.54 -3.60
C GLU A 455 -10.70 26.88 -4.35
N LYS A 456 -11.92 27.25 -4.77
CA LYS A 456 -12.19 28.54 -5.42
C LYS A 456 -12.00 29.75 -4.50
N TYR A 457 -12.24 29.60 -3.19
CA TYR A 457 -11.95 30.62 -2.18
C TYR A 457 -10.44 30.75 -1.93
N GLN A 458 -9.70 29.64 -1.86
CA GLN A 458 -8.25 29.64 -1.75
C GLN A 458 -7.59 30.28 -2.98
N ASP A 459 -8.05 29.95 -4.19
CA ASP A 459 -7.60 30.58 -5.43
C ASP A 459 -7.87 32.10 -5.42
N LYS A 460 -9.03 32.53 -4.91
CA LYS A 460 -9.35 33.95 -4.74
C LYS A 460 -8.47 34.64 -3.70
N LEU A 461 -8.08 33.97 -2.61
CA LEU A 461 -7.15 34.51 -1.62
C LEU A 461 -5.73 34.62 -2.20
N LEU A 462 -5.27 33.62 -2.96
CA LEU A 462 -3.97 33.63 -3.65
C LEU A 462 -3.92 34.62 -4.82
N ALA A 463 -5.06 34.90 -5.46
CA ALA A 463 -5.19 35.96 -6.46
C ALA A 463 -5.33 37.36 -5.81
N GLY A 464 -6.03 37.46 -4.69
CA GLY A 464 -6.20 38.69 -3.91
C GLY A 464 -4.92 39.14 -3.21
N GLY A 465 -4.10 38.21 -2.73
CA GLY A 465 -2.77 38.48 -2.20
C GLY A 465 -1.81 39.09 -3.23
N ARG A 466 -1.91 38.66 -4.49
CA ARG A 466 -1.16 39.25 -5.62
C ARG A 466 -1.60 40.67 -5.95
N ASN A 467 -2.87 41.03 -5.72
CA ASN A 467 -3.36 42.39 -5.93
C ASN A 467 -2.93 43.35 -4.81
N LEU A 468 -2.71 42.86 -3.57
CA LEU A 468 -2.24 43.70 -2.46
C LEU A 468 -0.75 44.07 -2.58
N GLU A 469 0.08 43.23 -3.21
CA GLU A 469 1.47 43.60 -3.58
C GLU A 469 1.53 44.67 -4.68
N GLN A 470 0.58 44.67 -5.62
CA GLN A 470 0.52 45.70 -6.66
C GLN A 470 0.01 47.05 -6.13
N VAL A 471 -0.88 47.07 -5.13
CA VAL A 471 -1.41 48.32 -4.54
C VAL A 471 -0.39 49.04 -3.64
N LYS A 472 0.66 48.36 -3.15
CA LYS A 472 1.74 49.02 -2.37
C LYS A 472 2.76 49.81 -3.22
N THR A 473 2.59 49.91 -4.53
CA THR A 473 3.53 50.63 -5.42
C THR A 473 3.04 51.99 -5.93
N LYS A 474 1.89 52.49 -5.45
CA LYS A 474 1.40 53.83 -5.81
C LYS A 474 0.84 54.59 -4.61
N THR A 475 1.69 55.37 -3.97
CA THR A 475 1.29 56.58 -3.22
C THR A 475 2.27 57.70 -3.54
N PRO A 476 1.82 58.95 -3.81
CA PRO A 476 2.70 60.06 -4.13
C PRO A 476 3.32 60.66 -2.88
N SER A 477 4.51 61.24 -3.06
CA SER A 477 5.25 62.03 -2.08
C SER A 477 4.50 63.30 -1.69
N SER A 478 4.09 63.42 -0.42
CA SER A 478 3.90 64.70 0.26
C SER A 478 3.99 64.49 1.77
N GLY A 479 4.91 65.21 2.41
CA GLY A 479 5.27 65.01 3.81
C GLY A 479 4.25 65.52 4.82
N LEU A 480 4.25 64.90 5.99
CA LEU A 480 3.94 65.51 7.29
C LEU A 480 4.43 64.57 8.40
N GLN A 481 5.32 65.11 9.25
CA GLN A 481 5.76 64.47 10.50
C GLN A 481 4.67 64.61 11.58
N MET A 482 4.54 63.59 12.44
CA MET A 482 4.36 63.64 13.92
C MET A 482 4.06 62.20 14.40
N SER A 483 5.01 61.53 15.05
CA SER A 483 5.24 61.45 16.50
C SER A 483 4.46 60.32 17.19
N GLY A 484 5.19 59.39 17.80
CA GLY A 484 4.70 58.59 18.93
C GLY A 484 4.60 57.09 18.70
N VAL A 485 5.29 56.37 19.60
CA VAL A 485 5.15 54.94 19.97
C VAL A 485 6.17 53.98 19.33
N ASP A 486 7.13 53.56 20.15
CA ASP A 486 8.13 52.52 19.93
C ASP A 486 7.51 51.12 19.70
N PRO A 487 8.06 50.29 18.80
CA PRO A 487 7.77 48.87 18.76
C PRO A 487 8.77 48.05 19.60
N ILE A 488 8.23 47.29 20.56
CA ILE A 488 8.96 46.24 21.31
C ILE A 488 9.23 45.05 20.38
N GLY A 489 10.52 44.79 20.14
CA GLY A 489 11.17 43.47 20.13
C GLY A 489 10.64 42.38 19.18
N LEU A 490 11.20 42.31 17.97
CA LEU A 490 11.30 41.06 17.19
C LEU A 490 12.75 40.56 17.26
N ALA A 491 12.96 39.46 17.97
CA ALA A 491 14.24 38.78 18.05
C ALA A 491 14.60 38.16 16.68
N SER A 492 15.72 38.63 16.12
CA SER A 492 16.37 38.12 14.91
C SER A 492 17.10 36.80 15.20
N ALA A 493 16.95 35.83 14.30
CA ALA A 493 17.70 34.58 14.27
C ALA A 493 19.21 34.81 14.01
N PRO A 494 20.13 33.99 14.53
CA PRO A 494 21.56 34.18 14.33
C PRO A 494 22.03 33.63 12.97
N THR A 495 22.67 34.50 12.20
CA THR A 495 23.54 34.18 11.06
C THR A 495 24.84 33.54 11.52
N ILE A 496 25.18 32.36 10.98
CA ILE A 496 26.48 31.71 11.16
C ILE A 496 27.46 32.29 10.14
N SER A 497 28.52 32.94 10.62
CA SER A 497 29.67 33.39 9.82
C SER A 497 30.71 32.26 9.70
N VAL A 498 31.13 31.95 8.47
CA VAL A 498 32.24 31.04 8.16
C VAL A 498 33.55 31.83 8.21
N ASN A 499 34.52 31.37 9.01
CA ASN A 499 35.86 31.95 9.12
C ASN A 499 36.89 30.95 8.54
N PRO A 500 37.73 31.31 7.55
CA PRO A 500 38.61 30.34 6.90
C PRO A 500 40.08 30.55 7.29
N THR A 501 40.60 29.77 8.26
CA THR A 501 42.06 29.57 8.44
C THR A 501 42.35 28.38 9.36
N VAL A 502 42.77 27.22 8.83
CA VAL A 502 43.71 26.27 9.50
C VAL A 502 44.49 25.48 8.44
N ASN A 503 45.81 25.43 8.63
CA ASN A 503 46.87 24.80 7.81
C ASN A 503 46.86 23.25 7.89
N PRO A 504 47.52 22.51 6.95
CA PRO A 504 47.44 21.06 6.86
C PRO A 504 48.56 20.34 7.62
N GLY A 505 48.20 19.37 8.47
CA GLY A 505 49.05 18.28 8.95
C GLY A 505 48.15 17.03 9.02
N GLY A 506 48.40 15.92 8.34
CA GLY A 506 49.61 15.12 8.44
C GLY A 506 49.34 13.98 9.42
N PHE A 507 48.51 12.99 9.03
CA PHE A 507 48.25 11.78 9.82
C PHE A 507 48.92 10.58 9.14
N SER A 508 49.99 10.08 9.78
CA SER A 508 50.64 8.80 9.49
C SER A 508 49.91 7.67 10.24
N ILE A 509 49.61 6.58 9.54
CA ILE A 509 49.04 5.35 10.11
C ILE A 509 50.20 4.44 10.52
N ASN A 510 50.21 4.01 11.78
CA ASN A 510 51.19 3.07 12.33
C ASN A 510 50.68 1.62 12.12
N PRO A 511 51.37 0.75 11.37
CA PRO A 511 50.93 -0.61 11.13
C PRO A 511 51.55 -1.55 12.16
N GLY A 512 50.79 -1.89 13.20
CA GLY A 512 51.24 -2.88 14.17
C GLY A 512 50.28 -3.01 15.34
N GLU A 513 49.17 -3.72 15.12
CA GLU A 513 48.44 -4.50 16.13
C GLU A 513 47.14 -5.06 15.53
N ILE A 514 47.24 -6.20 14.84
CA ILE A 514 46.15 -7.19 14.81
C ILE A 514 46.83 -8.56 14.92
N ARG A 515 46.63 -9.22 16.06
CA ARG A 515 46.85 -10.65 16.28
C ARG A 515 45.51 -11.31 16.46
#